data_AF-A0A961CJS4-F1
#
_entry.id   AF-A0A961CJS4-F1
#
_cell.length_a   1.000
_cell.length_b   1.000
_cell.length_c   1.000
_cell.angle_alpha   90.00
_cell.angle_beta   90.00
_cell.angle_gamma   90.00
#
_symmetry.space_group_name_H-M   'P 1'
#
loop_
_entity.id
_entity.type
_entity.pdbx_description
1 polymer ?
#
loop_
_entity_poly.entity_id
_entity_poly.type
_entity_poly.pdbx_seq_one_letter_code
_entity_poly.pdbx_strand_id
1 'polypeptide(L)' 'MLATIDAGGRVVIPKEVRERLGLRPGSRIELREVEGRLEVSPA' A
#
# COMPACT_ATOMS: atom_id res chain seq x y z
N MET A 1 6.07 -2.36 -10.95
CA MET A 1 7.09 -2.35 -9.87
C MET A 1 6.83 -3.55 -8.99
N LEU A 2 7.88 -4.26 -8.58
CA LEU A 2 7.76 -5.44 -7.73
C LEU A 2 8.15 -5.07 -6.30
N ALA A 3 7.42 -5.60 -5.33
CA ALA A 3 7.73 -5.52 -3.91
C ALA A 3 7.55 -6.91 -3.30
N THR A 4 8.32 -7.22 -2.27
CA THR A 4 8.20 -8.48 -1.53
C THR A 4 7.37 -8.25 -0.26
N ILE A 5 6.76 -9.35 0.20
CA ILE A 5 6.16 -9.40 1.53
C ILE A 5 7.29 -9.70 2.53
N ASP A 6 7.39 -8.89 3.57
CA ASP A 6 8.36 -9.12 4.65
C ASP A 6 7.93 -10.25 5.59
N ALA A 7 8.80 -10.62 6.54
CA ALA A 7 8.50 -11.69 7.50
C ALA A 7 7.27 -11.41 8.39
N GLY A 8 6.82 -10.15 8.47
CA GLY A 8 5.62 -9.75 9.20
C GLY A 8 4.34 -9.76 8.37
N GLY A 9 4.39 -10.22 7.10
CA GLY A 9 3.24 -10.25 6.22
C GLY A 9 2.88 -8.89 5.63
N ARG A 10 3.80 -7.92 5.64
CA ARG A 10 3.55 -6.54 5.17
C ARG A 10 4.19 -6.31 3.80
N VAL A 11 3.59 -5.42 3.01
CA VAL A 11 4.18 -4.89 1.78
C VAL A 11 4.65 -3.46 2.04
N VAL A 12 5.90 -3.16 1.70
CA VAL A 12 6.41 -1.79 1.74
C VAL A 12 5.99 -1.06 0.47
N ILE A 13 5.14 -0.05 0.59
CA ILE A 13 4.81 0.84 -0.52
C ILE A 13 6.06 1.70 -0.83
N PRO A 14 6.62 1.66 -2.06
CA PRO A 14 7.81 2.43 -2.44
C PRO A 14 7.64 3.94 -2.22
N LYS A 15 8.73 4.63 -1.91
CA LYS A 15 8.71 6.04 -1.48
C LYS A 15 7.99 6.93 -2.49
N GLU A 16 8.28 6.76 -3.77
CA GLU A 16 7.74 7.56 -4.86
C GLU A 16 6.23 7.37 -4.99
N VAL A 17 5.72 6.17 -4.69
CA VAL A 17 4.28 5.88 -4.69
C VAL A 17 3.61 6.54 -3.48
N ARG A 18 4.22 6.43 -2.29
CA ARG A 18 3.68 7.08 -1.07
C ARG A 18 3.59 8.60 -1.24
N GLU A 19 4.61 9.22 -1.83
CA GLU A 19 4.63 10.65 -2.08
C GLU A 19 3.53 11.08 -3.05
N ARG A 20 3.37 10.38 -4.19
CA ARG A 20 2.31 10.67 -5.17
C ARG A 20 0.90 10.48 -4.61
N LEU A 21 0.69 9.49 -3.76
CA LEU A 21 -0.62 9.19 -3.16
C LEU A 21 -0.87 9.93 -1.84
N GLY A 22 0.05 10.81 -1.41
CA GLY A 22 -0.11 11.53 -0.14
C GLY A 22 -0.06 10.65 1.11
N LEU A 23 0.39 9.41 1.01
CA LEU A 23 0.48 8.47 2.13
C LEU A 23 1.63 8.89 3.06
N ARG A 24 1.32 9.06 4.35
CA ARG A 24 2.26 9.44 5.40
C ARG A 24 2.23 8.41 6.53
N PRO A 25 3.27 8.34 7.38
CA PRO A 25 3.21 7.54 8.60
C PRO A 25 1.97 7.91 9.41
N GLY A 26 1.17 6.91 9.79
CA GLY A 26 -0.08 7.11 10.53
C GLY A 26 -1.31 7.44 9.68
N SER A 27 -1.18 7.60 8.35
CA SER A 27 -2.34 7.74 7.46
C SER A 27 -3.25 6.52 7.56
N ARG A 28 -4.56 6.76 7.62
CA ARG A 28 -5.55 5.72 7.37
C ARG A 28 -5.60 5.41 5.87
N ILE A 29 -5.78 4.13 5.57
CA ILE A 29 -5.91 3.63 4.20
C ILE A 29 -7.11 2.67 4.15
N GLU A 30 -7.73 2.60 2.98
CA GLU A 30 -8.69 1.57 2.65
C GLU A 30 -8.00 0.44 1.88
N LEU A 31 -8.36 -0.80 2.21
CA LEU A 31 -7.93 -2.00 1.52
C LEU A 31 -9.16 -2.70 0.95
N ARG A 32 -9.15 -3.00 -0.35
CA ARG A 32 -10.25 -3.71 -1.03
C ARG A 32 -9.72 -4.85 -1.88
N GLU A 33 -10.36 -6.01 -1.80
CA GLU A 33 -10.12 -7.09 -2.76
C GLU A 33 -11.05 -6.92 -3.96
N VAL A 34 -10.47 -6.80 -5.15
CA VAL A 34 -11.18 -6.59 -6.42
C VAL A 34 -10.60 -7.54 -7.45
N GLU A 35 -11.39 -8.53 -7.88
CA GLU A 35 -10.99 -9.50 -8.92
C GLU A 35 -9.64 -10.19 -8.64
N GLY A 36 -9.42 -10.62 -7.40
CA GLY A 36 -8.18 -11.28 -6.97
C GLY A 36 -6.98 -10.33 -6.84
N ARG A 37 -7.20 -9.02 -6.87
CA ARG A 37 -6.18 -7.99 -6.64
C ARG A 37 -6.49 -7.22 -5.36
N LEU A 38 -5.44 -6.79 -4.66
CA LEU A 38 -5.57 -5.89 -3.52
C LEU A 38 -5.41 -4.44 -4.01
N GLU A 39 -6.47 -3.66 -3.89
CA GLU A 39 -6.45 -2.22 -4.12
C GLU A 39 -6.23 -1.48 -2.80
N VAL A 40 -5.39 -0.44 -2.84
CA VAL A 40 -5.02 0.39 -1.69
C VAL A 40 -5.29 1.84 -2.04
N SER A 41 -6.09 2.52 -1.23
CA SER A 41 -6.40 3.95 -1.41
C SER A 41 -6.26 4.72 -0.10
N PRO A 42 -5.92 6.02 -0.14
CA PRO A 42 -6.09 6.90 1.02
C PRO A 42 -7.55 6.86 1.52
N ALA A 43 -7.73 6.93 2.84
CA ALA A 43 -9.05 7.12 3.46
C ALA A 43 -9.44 8.61 3.52
#